data_AF-A0A498NUL9-F1
#
_entry.id   AF-A0A498NUL9-F1
#
_cell.length_a   1.000
_cell.length_b   1.000
_cell.length_c   1.000
_cell.angle_alpha   90.00
_cell.angle_beta   90.00
_cell.angle_gamma   90.00
#
_symmetry.space_group_name_H-M   'P 1'
#
loop_
_entity.id
_entity.type
_entity.pdbx_description
1 polymer ?
#
loop_
_entity_poly.entity_id
_entity_poly.type
_entity_poly.pdbx_seq_one_letter_code
_entity_poly.pdbx_strand_id
1 'polypeptide(L)'
;MCFVCHRGRSGKIRVLSMKIGLLSLCKGHLEEKYKCLFNQVSSAGDTCDQRQLGLLLHDAIQIPRQLGEVAAFGGSNIEPSVRSCFQHL
;
A
#
# COMPACT_ATOMS: atom_id res chain seq x y z
N MET A 1 -7.44 -14.71 -7.49
CA MET A 1 -7.29 -13.62 -6.51
C MET A 1 -6.84 -12.37 -7.26
N CYS A 2 -7.77 -11.48 -7.54
CA CYS A 2 -7.63 -10.32 -8.44
C CYS A 2 -6.86 -9.17 -7.75
N PHE A 3 -5.55 -9.33 -7.54
CA PHE A 3 -4.73 -8.34 -6.88
C PHE A 3 -4.57 -7.10 -7.77
N VAL A 4 -5.51 -6.18 -7.67
CA VAL A 4 -5.47 -4.84 -8.26
C VAL A 4 -5.47 -4.87 -9.80
N CYS A 5 -6.63 -5.15 -10.39
CA CYS A 5 -6.84 -4.92 -11.82
C CYS A 5 -6.45 -3.48 -12.18
N HIS A 6 -5.41 -3.31 -13.00
CA HIS A 6 -5.25 -2.13 -13.82
C HIS A 6 -6.60 -1.88 -14.51
N ARG A 7 -7.22 -0.70 -14.33
CA ARG A 7 -8.49 -0.30 -14.98
C ARG A 7 -8.34 -0.09 -16.51
N GLY A 8 -7.57 -0.94 -17.16
CA GLY A 8 -7.28 -0.97 -18.59
C GLY A 8 -6.27 -2.08 -18.79
N ARG A 9 -6.73 -3.22 -19.36
CA ARG A 9 -6.02 -4.51 -19.54
C ARG A 9 -4.71 -4.36 -20.34
N SER A 10 -3.72 -3.66 -19.81
CA SER A 10 -2.42 -3.42 -20.46
C SER A 10 -1.49 -4.62 -20.40
N GLY A 11 -1.85 -5.65 -19.60
CA GLY A 11 -1.02 -6.83 -19.36
C GLY A 11 0.21 -6.57 -18.47
N LYS A 12 0.33 -5.38 -17.87
CA LYS A 12 1.47 -5.01 -17.02
C LYS A 12 1.01 -4.59 -15.63
N ILE A 13 1.74 -5.03 -14.60
CA ILE A 13 1.55 -4.64 -13.20
C ILE A 13 2.90 -4.24 -12.64
N ARG A 14 2.93 -3.20 -11.79
CA ARG A 14 4.15 -2.80 -11.10
C ARG A 14 4.55 -3.88 -10.10
N VAL A 15 5.85 -4.20 -10.05
CA VAL A 15 6.38 -5.18 -9.09
C VAL A 15 6.02 -4.81 -7.65
N LEU A 16 6.07 -3.52 -7.30
CA LEU A 16 5.67 -3.01 -6.00
C LEU A 16 4.20 -3.35 -5.67
N SER A 17 3.27 -3.05 -6.57
CA SER A 17 1.84 -3.34 -6.39
C SER A 17 1.58 -4.84 -6.21
N MET A 18 2.30 -5.70 -6.97
CA MET A 18 2.20 -7.15 -6.82
C MET A 18 2.68 -7.61 -5.43
N LYS A 19 3.84 -7.12 -4.98
CA LYS A 19 4.40 -7.46 -3.67
C LYS A 19 3.49 -7.01 -2.54
N ILE A 20 3.00 -5.77 -2.58
CA ILE A 20 2.09 -5.22 -1.57
C ILE A 20 0.82 -6.08 -1.48
N GLY A 21 0.20 -6.39 -2.62
CA GLY A 21 -0.97 -7.27 -2.67
C GLY A 21 -0.72 -8.62 -1.99
N LEU A 22 0.34 -9.32 -2.39
CA LEU A 22 0.67 -10.63 -1.82
C LEU A 22 0.99 -10.55 -0.32
N LEU A 23 1.78 -9.56 0.11
CA LEU A 23 2.13 -9.36 1.53
C LEU A 23 0.91 -9.01 2.39
N SER A 24 -0.05 -8.25 1.86
CA SER A 24 -1.29 -7.95 2.59
C SER A 24 -2.13 -9.20 2.82
N LEU A 25 -2.25 -10.10 1.83
CA LEU A 25 -3.12 -11.28 1.91
C LEU A 25 -2.43 -12.58 2.33
N CYS A 26 -1.11 -12.59 2.54
CA CYS A 26 -0.42 -13.79 3.01
C CYS A 26 -0.80 -14.15 4.45
N LYS A 27 -0.57 -15.41 4.83
CA LYS A 27 -0.67 -15.84 6.23
C LYS A 27 0.66 -15.48 6.92
N GLY A 28 0.62 -14.59 7.89
CA GLY A 28 1.81 -14.12 8.61
C GLY A 28 1.42 -13.17 9.75
N HIS A 29 2.33 -12.96 10.70
CA HIS A 29 2.09 -12.04 11.80
C HIS A 29 1.98 -10.60 11.29
N LEU A 30 1.12 -9.81 11.93
CA LEU A 30 0.85 -8.42 11.53
C LEU A 30 2.12 -7.57 11.53
N GLU A 31 2.98 -7.74 12.54
CA GLU A 31 4.24 -7.02 12.67
C GLU A 31 5.21 -7.34 11.52
N GLU A 32 5.36 -8.61 11.16
CA GLU A 32 6.22 -9.04 10.05
C GLU A 32 5.73 -8.49 8.72
N LYS A 33 4.40 -8.45 8.51
CA LYS A 33 3.80 -7.84 7.32
C LYS A 33 4.15 -6.37 7.23
N TYR A 34 4.02 -5.61 8.31
CA TYR A 34 4.34 -4.18 8.30
C TYR A 34 5.82 -3.92 8.06
N LYS A 35 6.71 -4.69 8.70
CA LYS A 35 8.16 -4.63 8.42
C LYS A 35 8.45 -4.89 6.94
N CYS A 36 7.91 -5.98 6.38
CA CYS A 36 8.11 -6.33 4.97
C CYS A 36 7.54 -5.28 4.00
N LEU A 37 6.37 -4.71 4.29
CA LEU A 37 5.72 -3.67 3.48
C LEU A 37 6.51 -2.36 3.50
N PHE A 38 6.93 -1.93 4.69
CA PHE A 38 7.77 -0.75 4.86
C PHE A 38 9.09 -0.90 4.10
N ASN A 39 9.73 -2.07 4.19
CA ASN A 39 10.95 -2.39 3.48
C ASN A 39 10.80 -2.42 1.93
N GLN A 40 9.57 -2.43 1.39
CA GLN A 40 9.37 -2.29 -0.06
C GLN A 40 9.49 -0.85 -0.54
N VAL A 41 9.35 0.13 0.35
CA VAL A 41 9.35 1.56 0.01
C VAL A 41 10.43 2.36 0.72
N SER A 42 11.04 1.83 1.77
CA SER A 42 12.11 2.51 2.51
C SER A 42 13.38 2.68 1.67
N SER A 43 14.14 3.73 2.01
CA SER A 43 15.45 4.02 1.41
C SER A 43 16.59 3.38 2.21
N ALA A 44 17.81 3.49 1.69
CA ALA A 44 19.02 3.07 2.42
C ALA A 44 19.08 3.79 3.78
N GLY A 45 19.01 3.03 4.87
CA GLY A 45 18.98 3.56 6.25
C GLY A 45 17.64 3.43 6.98
N ASP A 46 16.72 2.57 6.52
CA ASP A 46 15.43 2.29 7.18
C ASP A 46 14.54 3.54 7.37
N THR A 47 14.75 4.55 6.53
CA THR A 47 13.97 5.78 6.50
C THR A 47 12.94 5.74 5.38
N CYS A 48 11.80 6.40 5.60
CA CYS A 48 10.71 6.51 4.65
C CYS A 48 10.19 7.94 4.63
N ASP A 49 10.23 8.60 3.48
CA ASP A 49 9.68 9.94 3.30
C ASP A 49 8.20 9.93 2.89
N GLN A 50 7.55 11.10 2.89
CA GLN A 50 6.12 11.22 2.58
C GLN A 50 5.73 10.63 1.23
N ARG A 51 6.60 10.74 0.22
CA ARG A 51 6.35 10.18 -1.12
C ARG A 51 6.43 8.66 -1.09
N GLN A 52 7.42 8.10 -0.40
CA GLN A 52 7.58 6.65 -0.24
C GLN A 52 6.39 6.04 0.50
N LEU A 53 5.96 6.65 1.61
CA LEU A 53 4.76 6.21 2.33
C LEU A 53 3.50 6.35 1.47
N GLY A 54 3.39 7.46 0.72
CA GLY A 54 2.29 7.69 -0.20
C GLY A 54 2.18 6.61 -1.28
N LEU A 55 3.30 6.13 -1.82
CA LEU A 55 3.32 5.02 -2.79
C LEU A 55 2.78 3.72 -2.18
N LEU A 56 3.20 3.39 -0.95
CA LEU A 56 2.73 2.20 -0.23
C LEU A 56 1.21 2.27 0.00
N LEU A 57 0.72 3.37 0.55
CA LEU A 57 -0.70 3.57 0.85
C LEU A 57 -1.55 3.59 -0.43
N HIS A 58 -1.05 4.21 -1.50
CA HIS A 58 -1.75 4.24 -2.79
C HIS A 58 -1.96 2.83 -3.36
N ASP A 59 -0.99 1.92 -3.24
CA ASP A 59 -1.15 0.53 -3.67
C ASP A 59 -2.01 -0.28 -2.68
N ALA A 60 -1.83 -0.08 -1.38
CA ALA A 60 -2.58 -0.79 -0.35
C ALA A 60 -4.09 -0.48 -0.40
N ILE A 61 -4.48 0.79 -0.60
CA ILE A 61 -5.89 1.21 -0.67
C ILE A 61 -6.63 0.61 -1.87
N GLN A 62 -5.91 0.15 -2.90
CA GLN A 62 -6.55 -0.53 -4.02
C GLN A 62 -7.20 -1.84 -3.60
N ILE A 63 -6.68 -2.52 -2.57
CA ILE A 63 -7.22 -3.81 -2.11
C ILE A 63 -8.66 -3.64 -1.60
N PRO A 64 -8.95 -2.83 -0.56
CA PRO A 64 -10.32 -2.61 -0.11
C PRO A 64 -11.17 -1.89 -1.17
N ARG A 65 -10.57 -1.12 -2.08
CA ARG A 65 -11.30 -0.53 -3.22
C ARG A 65 -11.84 -1.57 -4.19
N GLN A 66 -11.10 -2.63 -4.48
CA GLN A 66 -11.60 -3.72 -5.33
C GLN A 66 -12.68 -4.55 -4.63
N LEU A 67 -12.66 -4.59 -3.29
CA LEU A 67 -13.69 -5.26 -2.48
C LEU A 67 -14.95 -4.41 -2.30
N GLY A 68 -14.94 -3.14 -2.71
CA GLY A 68 -16.04 -2.20 -2.48
C GLY A 68 -16.08 -1.61 -1.06
N GLU A 69 -15.01 -1.79 -0.28
CA GLU A 69 -14.92 -1.39 1.13
C GLU A 69 -14.17 -0.08 1.36
N VAL A 70 -13.63 0.55 0.31
CA VAL A 70 -12.76 1.75 0.40
C VAL A 70 -13.34 2.91 1.21
N ALA A 71 -14.67 3.06 1.28
CA ALA A 71 -15.32 4.09 2.09
C ALA A 71 -15.01 3.93 3.59
N ALA A 72 -14.87 2.70 4.08
CA ALA A 72 -14.51 2.41 5.47
C ALA A 72 -13.05 2.73 5.79
N PHE A 73 -12.21 2.94 4.78
CA PHE A 73 -10.77 3.21 4.90
C PHE A 73 -10.40 4.67 4.58
N GLY A 74 -11.36 5.61 4.66
CA GLY A 74 -11.13 7.04 4.40
C GLY A 74 -11.20 7.46 2.93
N GLY A 75 -11.66 6.57 2.05
CA GLY A 75 -11.78 6.84 0.62
C GLY A 75 -10.50 6.55 -0.16
N SER A 76 -10.49 6.91 -1.45
CA SER A 76 -9.34 6.65 -2.33
C SER A 76 -8.22 7.70 -2.22
N ASN A 77 -8.46 8.81 -1.51
CA ASN A 77 -7.44 9.84 -1.31
C ASN A 77 -6.58 9.50 -0.08
N ILE A 78 -5.30 9.20 -0.32
CA ILE A 78 -4.34 8.79 0.71
C ILE A 78 -3.60 9.96 1.35
N GLU A 79 -3.65 11.17 0.77
CA GLU A 79 -2.95 12.35 1.28
C GLU A 79 -3.21 12.68 2.75
N PRO A 80 -4.47 12.67 3.27
CA PRO A 80 -4.70 12.95 4.69
C PRO A 80 -4.02 11.93 5.60
N SER A 81 -3.97 10.65 5.20
CA SER A 81 -3.28 9.60 5.95
C SER A 81 -1.76 9.79 5.96
N VAL A 82 -1.16 10.17 4.82
CA VAL A 82 0.27 10.50 4.76
C VAL A 82 0.59 11.69 5.65
N ARG A 83 -0.17 12.79 5.54
CA ARG A 83 0.04 13.98 6.38
C ARG A 83 -0.07 13.66 7.87
N SER A 84 -1.12 12.93 8.26
CA SER A 84 -1.32 12.52 9.64
C SER A 84 -0.15 11.69 10.16
N CYS A 85 0.40 10.77 9.36
CA CYS A 85 1.53 9.95 9.79
C CYS A 85 2.80 10.76 10.08
N PHE A 86 3.06 11.83 9.33
CA PHE A 86 4.25 12.69 9.52
C PHE A 86 4.01 13.87 10.47
N GLN A 87 2.77 14.16 10.84
CA GLN A 87 2.44 15.15 11.86
C GLN A 87 2.69 14.65 13.29
N HIS A 88 2.77 13.33 13.48
CA HIS A 88 3.01 12.69 14.78
C HIS A 88 4.49 12.30 15.00
N LEU A 89 5.41 12.84 14.20
CA LEU A 89 6.87 12.74 14.38
C LEU A 89 7.41 14.09 14.86
#